data_AF-A0A961IE83-F1
#
_entry.id   AF-A0A961IE83-F1
#
_cell.length_a   1.000
_cell.length_b   1.000
_cell.length_c   1.000
_cell.angle_alpha   90.00
_cell.angle_beta   90.00
_cell.angle_gamma   90.00
#
_symmetry.space_group_name_H-M   'P 1'
#
loop_
_entity.id
_entity.type
_entity.pdbx_description
1 polymer ?
#
loop_
_entity_poly.entity_id
_entity_poly.type
_entity_poly.pdbx_seq_one_letter_code
_entity_poly.pdbx_strand_id
1 'polypeptide(L)'
;RCVRGQSNAGRPYTIVGTGVVTYYNNERPIEAPAPNAPFYGQDGDYPGVLSRYQSNSDGTVSDLNTGLVWMQSPGEQKVSFADAVAGANQNHTGGFRDWRLPTIKELYSLIHFNGRSRERKPYIDTRYFAFQFGDGRDGDRIIDSQYWSATEYVGRVMRNERAIFGVNFADGRIKAYPPTMPGNRIKMNYALYVRGNRAYGTNDFHVNGNKTITDAATGLTWMQADSGKSMSWQDALAYCAELDFAGHDDWRLPDPKELQSIVDYDRAPDATEPGARATAIDPLFAVGDPEAWYWTGTTLLEAPPHLPIGAHAVYISFGQATGYGPGGNRQHPPPPHD
;
A
#
# COMPACT_ATOMS: atom_id res chain seq x y z
N ARG A 1 -15.49 0.02 1.44
CA ARG A 1 -15.88 -1.22 0.72
C ARG A 1 -15.48 -2.38 1.61
N CYS A 2 -16.40 -3.29 1.95
CA CYS A 2 -16.07 -4.40 2.85
C CYS A 2 -15.52 -5.60 2.09
N VAL A 3 -14.72 -6.41 2.78
CA VAL A 3 -14.08 -7.64 2.30
C VAL A 3 -14.37 -8.77 3.27
N ARG A 4 -14.24 -10.00 2.81
CA ARG A 4 -14.29 -11.21 3.63
C ARG A 4 -13.40 -12.31 3.09
N GLY A 5 -13.09 -13.26 3.97
CA GLY A 5 -12.23 -14.40 3.68
C GLY A 5 -10.76 -14.03 3.52
N GLN A 6 -9.98 -15.06 3.18
CA GLN A 6 -8.65 -15.12 2.57
C GLN A 6 -8.23 -16.58 2.75
N SER A 7 -7.69 -17.24 1.72
CA SER A 7 -7.23 -18.63 1.86
C SER A 7 -5.77 -18.74 1.45
N ASN A 8 -4.91 -19.24 2.33
CA ASN A 8 -3.48 -19.38 2.01
C ASN A 8 -3.15 -20.64 1.21
N ALA A 9 -4.05 -21.62 1.17
CA ALA A 9 -3.80 -22.89 0.48
C ALA A 9 -4.03 -22.77 -1.03
N GLY A 10 -2.99 -23.06 -1.82
CA GLY A 10 -3.08 -23.24 -3.27
C GLY A 10 -3.38 -21.97 -4.07
N ARG A 11 -3.21 -20.78 -3.48
CA ARG A 11 -3.45 -19.50 -4.16
C ARG A 11 -2.20 -18.97 -4.86
N PRO A 12 -2.35 -18.26 -6.00
CA PRO A 12 -1.24 -17.58 -6.69
C PRO A 12 -0.40 -16.66 -5.80
N TYR A 13 -1.00 -15.93 -4.85
CA TYR A 13 -0.26 -15.18 -3.85
C TYR A 13 -1.04 -14.94 -2.56
N THR A 14 -0.30 -14.70 -1.48
CA THR A 14 -0.86 -14.36 -0.16
C THR A 14 -0.61 -12.89 0.13
N ILE A 15 -1.66 -12.17 0.56
CA ILE A 15 -1.53 -10.83 1.12
C ILE A 15 -1.22 -10.99 2.61
N VAL A 16 -0.08 -10.44 3.04
CA VAL A 16 0.28 -10.42 4.46
C VAL A 16 -0.44 -9.29 5.17
N GLY A 17 -0.74 -9.46 6.45
CA GLY A 17 -1.33 -8.41 7.27
C GLY A 17 -0.39 -7.24 7.52
N THR A 18 -0.89 -6.27 8.26
CA THR A 18 -0.22 -4.98 8.48
C THR A 18 0.79 -5.01 9.63
N GLY A 19 0.67 -5.98 10.53
CA GLY A 19 1.42 -6.08 11.78
C GLY A 19 0.95 -5.11 12.88
N VAL A 20 -0.17 -4.40 12.67
CA VAL A 20 -0.82 -3.57 13.69
C VAL A 20 -1.81 -4.43 14.46
N VAL A 21 -1.63 -4.51 15.78
CA VAL A 21 -2.51 -5.29 16.68
C VAL A 21 -3.02 -4.47 17.86
N THR A 22 -2.54 -3.23 18.00
CA THR A 22 -3.00 -2.30 19.03
C THR A 22 -4.26 -1.60 18.54
N TYR A 23 -5.25 -1.48 19.42
CA TYR A 23 -6.51 -0.80 19.14
C TYR A 23 -6.42 0.67 19.49
N TYR A 24 -7.09 1.50 18.71
CA TYR A 24 -7.16 2.94 18.91
C TYR A 24 -8.60 3.44 18.85
N ASN A 25 -8.88 4.50 19.62
CA ASN A 25 -9.99 5.39 19.34
C ASN A 25 -9.44 6.68 18.68
N ASN A 26 -10.26 7.73 18.56
CA ASN A 26 -9.85 9.00 17.95
C ASN A 26 -8.71 9.76 18.68
N GLU A 27 -8.35 9.35 19.90
CA GLU A 27 -7.45 10.12 20.78
C GLU A 27 -6.27 9.33 21.33
N ARG A 28 -6.41 8.01 21.51
CA ARG A 28 -5.43 7.20 22.25
C ARG A 28 -5.56 5.69 21.94
N PRO A 29 -4.54 4.90 22.31
CA PRO A 29 -4.68 3.46 22.42
C PRO A 29 -5.80 3.07 23.39
N ILE A 30 -6.51 1.98 23.09
CA ILE A 30 -7.57 1.39 23.92
C ILE A 30 -7.33 -0.11 24.09
N GLU A 31 -8.02 -0.73 25.04
CA GLU A 31 -8.11 -2.20 25.11
C GLU A 31 -8.93 -2.72 23.92
N ALA A 32 -8.80 -4.03 23.63
CA ALA A 32 -9.57 -4.69 22.58
C ALA A 32 -11.08 -4.44 22.79
N PRO A 33 -11.77 -3.75 21.86
CA PRO A 33 -13.20 -3.53 21.96
C PRO A 33 -13.96 -4.85 21.92
N ALA A 34 -15.01 -4.98 22.74
CA ALA A 34 -15.92 -6.10 22.60
C ALA A 34 -16.67 -6.01 21.24
N PRO A 35 -17.17 -7.13 20.69
CA PRO A 35 -18.03 -7.10 19.51
C PRO A 35 -19.18 -6.09 19.69
N ASN A 36 -19.44 -5.30 18.65
CA ASN A 36 -20.40 -4.18 18.61
C ASN A 36 -20.08 -2.97 19.51
N ALA A 37 -18.93 -2.95 20.20
CA ALA A 37 -18.45 -1.75 20.89
C ALA A 37 -17.86 -0.75 19.89
N PRO A 38 -17.84 0.56 20.22
CA PRO A 38 -17.15 1.55 19.40
C PRO A 38 -15.72 1.12 19.07
N PHE A 39 -15.34 1.29 17.80
CA PHE A 39 -14.02 0.94 17.26
C PHE A 39 -13.71 -0.57 17.20
N TYR A 40 -14.68 -1.46 17.41
CA TYR A 40 -14.54 -2.88 17.05
C TYR A 40 -14.38 -3.05 15.53
N GLY A 41 -13.57 -4.01 15.10
CA GLY A 41 -13.34 -4.37 13.70
C GLY A 41 -12.05 -3.81 13.09
N GLN A 42 -11.10 -3.38 13.93
CA GLN A 42 -9.77 -2.94 13.51
C GLN A 42 -8.89 -4.14 13.12
N ASP A 43 -7.69 -3.88 12.60
CA ASP A 43 -6.70 -4.94 12.32
C ASP A 43 -6.40 -5.84 13.54
N GLY A 44 -6.55 -5.33 14.77
CA GLY A 44 -6.39 -6.14 15.97
C GLY A 44 -7.37 -7.33 16.02
N ASP A 45 -8.59 -7.15 15.50
CA ASP A 45 -9.60 -8.21 15.38
C ASP A 45 -9.33 -9.12 14.16
N TYR A 46 -8.65 -8.57 13.15
CA TYR A 46 -8.38 -9.21 11.86
C TYR A 46 -6.90 -9.08 11.45
N PRO A 47 -5.94 -9.68 12.19
CA PRO A 47 -4.50 -9.40 12.02
C PRO A 47 -3.91 -9.91 10.70
N GLY A 48 -4.70 -10.64 9.90
CA GLY A 48 -4.29 -11.22 8.63
C GLY A 48 -3.17 -12.25 8.78
N VAL A 49 -2.47 -12.51 7.67
CA VAL A 49 -1.34 -13.44 7.65
C VAL A 49 -0.07 -12.73 8.08
N LEU A 50 0.55 -13.14 9.19
CA LEU A 50 1.80 -12.54 9.66
C LEU A 50 2.93 -12.74 8.63
N SER A 51 3.67 -11.67 8.33
CA SER A 51 4.87 -11.73 7.48
C SER A 51 5.86 -12.76 8.00
N ARG A 52 6.38 -13.62 7.10
CA ARG A 52 7.33 -14.67 7.44
C ARG A 52 8.53 -14.62 6.49
N TYR A 53 9.65 -14.12 6.99
CA TYR A 53 10.89 -13.99 6.23
C TYR A 53 11.94 -15.00 6.69
N GLN A 54 12.84 -15.37 5.78
CA GLN A 54 14.03 -16.16 6.06
C GLN A 54 15.24 -15.50 5.40
N SER A 55 16.25 -15.13 6.19
CA SER A 55 17.56 -14.76 5.62
C SER A 55 18.27 -16.02 5.13
N ASN A 56 18.77 -15.98 3.91
CA ASN A 56 19.46 -17.11 3.28
C ASN A 56 20.98 -17.07 3.48
N SER A 57 21.50 -16.09 4.25
CA SER A 57 22.94 -15.92 4.53
C SER A 57 23.83 -15.73 3.29
N ASP A 58 23.24 -15.36 2.15
CA ASP A 58 23.89 -15.11 0.87
C ASP A 58 23.58 -13.68 0.32
N GLY A 59 23.07 -12.81 1.20
CA GLY A 59 22.59 -11.48 0.86
C GLY A 59 21.13 -11.44 0.37
N THR A 60 20.40 -12.55 0.40
CA THR A 60 18.98 -12.62 0.03
C THR A 60 18.06 -12.96 1.20
N VAL A 61 16.79 -12.57 1.07
CA VAL A 61 15.70 -12.83 2.01
C VAL A 61 14.54 -13.48 1.27
N SER A 62 14.17 -14.70 1.66
CA SER A 62 12.97 -15.37 1.18
C SER A 62 11.74 -14.87 1.95
N ASP A 63 10.73 -14.39 1.24
CA ASP A 63 9.39 -14.17 1.78
C ASP A 63 8.57 -15.45 1.60
N LEU A 64 8.34 -16.12 2.72
CA LEU A 64 7.75 -17.44 2.77
C LEU A 64 6.23 -17.45 2.66
N ASN A 65 5.60 -16.28 2.55
CA ASN A 65 4.15 -16.14 2.28
C ASN A 65 3.90 -15.77 0.83
N THR A 66 4.72 -14.89 0.25
CA THR A 66 4.52 -14.38 -1.11
C THR A 66 5.25 -15.21 -2.17
N GLY A 67 6.25 -16.00 -1.78
CA GLY A 67 7.12 -16.72 -2.71
C GLY A 67 8.10 -15.81 -3.46
N LEU A 68 8.24 -14.56 -3.01
CA LEU A 68 9.23 -13.62 -3.50
C LEU A 68 10.56 -13.84 -2.77
N VAL A 69 11.66 -13.60 -3.48
CA VAL A 69 13.00 -13.54 -2.88
C VAL A 69 13.57 -12.16 -3.17
N TRP A 70 14.03 -11.50 -2.12
CA TRP A 70 14.49 -10.12 -2.13
C TRP A 70 15.99 -10.05 -1.90
N MET A 71 16.63 -9.02 -2.42
CA MET A 71 17.89 -8.58 -1.84
C MET A 71 17.68 -8.16 -0.38
N GLN A 72 18.68 -8.42 0.46
CA GLN A 72 18.65 -8.00 1.86
C GLN A 72 18.92 -6.50 2.03
N SER A 73 19.70 -5.89 1.13
CA SER A 73 20.10 -4.48 1.21
C SER A 73 19.96 -3.79 -0.14
N PRO A 74 19.44 -2.55 -0.18
CA PRO A 74 19.46 -1.73 -1.41
C PRO A 74 20.83 -1.11 -1.70
N GLY A 75 21.83 -1.32 -0.84
CA GLY A 75 23.10 -0.61 -0.88
C GLY A 75 23.04 0.76 -0.19
N GLU A 76 24.19 1.42 -0.10
CA GLU A 76 24.33 2.71 0.61
C GLU A 76 23.95 3.92 -0.26
N GLN A 77 23.96 3.76 -1.58
CA GLN A 77 23.78 4.86 -2.52
C GLN A 77 22.43 4.77 -3.24
N LYS A 78 21.79 5.93 -3.39
CA LYS A 78 20.64 6.10 -4.27
C LYS A 78 21.10 6.10 -5.73
N VAL A 79 20.24 5.62 -6.62
CA VAL A 79 20.50 5.50 -8.06
C VAL A 79 19.42 6.20 -8.86
N SER A 80 19.74 6.56 -10.11
CA SER A 80 18.75 7.04 -11.06
C SER A 80 17.79 5.91 -11.43
N PHE A 81 16.62 6.22 -11.99
CA PHE A 81 15.71 5.17 -12.46
C PHE A 81 16.35 4.30 -13.56
N ALA A 82 17.11 4.90 -14.48
CA ALA A 82 17.81 4.18 -15.55
C ALA A 82 18.85 3.19 -14.98
N ASP A 83 19.62 3.64 -13.98
CA ASP A 83 20.61 2.79 -13.30
C ASP A 83 19.92 1.70 -12.46
N ALA A 84 18.76 1.98 -11.86
CA ALA A 84 17.98 0.98 -11.15
C ALA A 84 17.53 -0.15 -12.09
N VAL A 85 17.05 0.19 -13.30
CA VAL A 85 16.66 -0.80 -14.32
C VAL A 85 17.88 -1.59 -14.81
N ALA A 86 18.99 -0.92 -15.13
CA ALA A 86 20.20 -1.57 -15.60
C ALA A 86 20.83 -2.49 -14.54
N GLY A 87 20.85 -2.03 -13.29
CA GLY A 87 21.43 -2.74 -12.15
C GLY A 87 20.72 -4.05 -11.83
N ALA A 88 19.42 -4.19 -12.14
CA ALA A 88 18.71 -5.45 -11.95
C ALA A 88 19.33 -6.59 -12.78
N ASN A 89 19.65 -6.32 -14.06
CA ASN A 89 20.27 -7.32 -14.96
C ASN A 89 21.74 -7.63 -14.61
N GLN A 90 22.41 -6.73 -13.90
CA GLN A 90 23.80 -6.87 -13.47
C GLN A 90 23.93 -7.50 -12.08
N ASN A 91 22.81 -7.64 -11.36
CA ASN A 91 22.83 -8.12 -9.99
C ASN A 91 23.10 -9.63 -9.95
N HIS A 92 24.00 -10.03 -9.05
CA HIS A 92 24.39 -11.43 -8.83
C HIS A 92 24.29 -11.86 -7.36
N THR A 93 23.53 -11.13 -6.54
CA THR A 93 23.31 -11.44 -5.12
C THR A 93 22.74 -12.86 -4.97
N GLY A 94 23.24 -13.63 -4.02
CA GLY A 94 22.89 -15.05 -3.85
C GLY A 94 23.27 -15.96 -5.04
N GLY A 95 24.08 -15.48 -5.99
CA GLY A 95 24.43 -16.23 -7.21
C GLY A 95 23.34 -16.26 -8.28
N PHE A 96 22.24 -15.51 -8.11
CA PHE A 96 21.11 -15.47 -9.04
C PHE A 96 21.27 -14.40 -10.12
N ARG A 97 20.57 -14.56 -11.26
CA ARG A 97 20.72 -13.68 -12.45
C ARG A 97 19.40 -13.17 -13.04
N ASP A 98 18.29 -13.57 -12.45
CA ASP A 98 16.91 -13.26 -12.85
C ASP A 98 16.28 -12.19 -11.94
N TRP A 99 17.12 -11.36 -11.33
CA TRP A 99 16.72 -10.20 -10.56
C TRP A 99 15.98 -9.19 -11.43
N ARG A 100 14.98 -8.53 -10.85
CA ARG A 100 14.21 -7.47 -11.48
C ARG A 100 13.88 -6.37 -10.48
N LEU A 101 13.55 -5.20 -11.02
CA LEU A 101 12.89 -4.17 -10.23
C LEU A 101 11.47 -4.66 -9.85
N PRO A 102 11.05 -4.49 -8.59
CA PRO A 102 9.75 -4.94 -8.10
C PRO A 102 8.61 -4.07 -8.63
N THR A 103 7.42 -4.64 -8.81
CA THR A 103 6.20 -3.84 -9.01
C THR A 103 5.87 -3.07 -7.73
N ILE A 104 5.00 -2.07 -7.83
CA ILE A 104 4.56 -1.32 -6.67
C ILE A 104 3.80 -2.21 -5.66
N LYS A 105 2.98 -3.16 -6.14
CA LYS A 105 2.29 -4.15 -5.28
C LYS A 105 3.29 -5.02 -4.51
N GLU A 106 4.38 -5.44 -5.13
CA GLU A 106 5.43 -6.22 -4.47
C GLU A 106 6.17 -5.41 -3.42
N LEU A 107 6.57 -4.15 -3.69
CA LEU A 107 7.18 -3.30 -2.66
C LEU A 107 6.21 -3.00 -1.53
N TYR A 108 4.94 -2.76 -1.82
CA TYR A 108 3.91 -2.50 -0.81
C TYR A 108 3.72 -3.68 0.14
N SER A 109 3.94 -4.92 -0.34
CA SER A 109 3.88 -6.13 0.50
C SER A 109 4.85 -6.09 1.69
N LEU A 110 5.99 -5.40 1.54
CA LEU A 110 7.02 -5.25 2.57
C LEU A 110 6.67 -4.20 3.63
N ILE A 111 5.65 -3.35 3.41
CA ILE A 111 5.29 -2.31 4.36
C ILE A 111 4.84 -2.93 5.68
N HIS A 112 5.44 -2.51 6.78
CA HIS A 112 5.04 -2.86 8.13
C HIS A 112 4.43 -1.62 8.79
N PHE A 113 3.10 -1.60 8.96
CA PHE A 113 2.33 -0.39 9.31
C PHE A 113 2.50 0.07 10.77
N ASN A 114 3.41 -0.54 11.51
CA ASN A 114 3.78 -0.11 12.85
C ASN A 114 5.00 0.83 12.88
N GLY A 115 5.46 1.30 11.71
CA GLY A 115 6.51 2.31 11.55
C GLY A 115 6.08 3.69 12.05
N ARG A 116 7.07 4.53 12.39
CA ARG A 116 6.93 5.91 12.89
C ARG A 116 8.21 6.69 12.58
N SER A 117 8.16 7.56 11.57
CA SER A 117 9.35 8.25 11.05
C SER A 117 10.06 9.09 12.12
N ARG A 118 9.28 9.74 12.99
CA ARG A 118 9.78 10.61 14.07
C ARG A 118 10.52 9.86 15.18
N GLU A 119 10.17 8.60 15.39
CA GLU A 119 10.88 7.71 16.32
C GLU A 119 12.01 6.93 15.64
N ARG A 120 12.29 7.22 14.35
CA ARG A 120 13.24 6.46 13.53
C ARG A 120 12.89 4.96 13.50
N LYS A 121 11.60 4.64 13.46
CA LYS A 121 11.12 3.29 13.25
C LYS A 121 10.60 3.16 11.82
N PRO A 122 11.29 2.47 10.91
CA PRO A 122 10.85 2.39 9.53
C PRO A 122 9.66 1.45 9.38
N TYR A 123 8.96 1.58 8.27
CA TYR A 123 7.84 0.76 7.83
C TYR A 123 8.32 -0.51 7.10
N ILE A 124 9.45 -1.09 7.52
CA ILE A 124 9.99 -2.34 6.98
C ILE A 124 10.64 -3.13 8.12
N ASP A 125 10.63 -4.46 8.04
CA ASP A 125 11.20 -5.32 9.07
C ASP A 125 12.74 -5.33 9.02
N THR A 126 13.36 -4.49 9.84
CA THR A 126 14.82 -4.30 9.90
C THR A 126 15.59 -5.49 10.46
N ARG A 127 14.91 -6.54 10.94
CA ARG A 127 15.56 -7.81 11.27
C ARG A 127 16.02 -8.55 10.01
N TYR A 128 15.35 -8.30 8.87
CA TYR A 128 15.63 -8.96 7.60
C TYR A 128 16.14 -8.00 6.53
N PHE A 129 15.67 -6.76 6.51
CA PHE A 129 16.01 -5.80 5.46
C PHE A 129 16.88 -4.67 6.01
N ALA A 130 18.00 -4.39 5.35
CA ALA A 130 18.80 -3.21 5.64
C ALA A 130 18.00 -1.96 5.22
N PHE A 131 18.00 -0.96 6.09
CA PHE A 131 17.29 0.29 5.87
C PHE A 131 18.08 1.45 6.47
N GLN A 132 18.05 2.60 5.79
CA GLN A 132 18.61 3.84 6.31
C GLN A 132 17.63 5.00 6.12
N PHE A 133 17.47 5.81 7.17
CA PHE A 133 16.81 7.12 7.09
C PHE A 133 17.72 8.11 6.34
N GLY A 134 17.12 9.15 5.77
CA GLY A 134 17.90 10.23 5.16
C GLY A 134 18.76 10.95 6.18
N ASP A 135 19.95 11.38 5.74
CA ASP A 135 20.95 12.06 6.56
C ASP A 135 21.10 13.53 6.14
N GLY A 136 20.92 14.44 7.09
CA GLY A 136 21.08 15.87 6.85
C GLY A 136 22.50 16.27 6.39
N ARG A 137 23.51 15.44 6.68
CA ARG A 137 24.88 15.62 6.16
C ARG A 137 24.95 15.49 4.64
N ASP A 138 24.05 14.71 4.06
CA ASP A 138 23.92 14.50 2.61
C ASP A 138 22.88 15.44 1.98
N GLY A 139 22.32 16.38 2.77
CA GLY A 139 21.26 17.28 2.35
C GLY A 139 19.87 16.65 2.34
N ASP A 140 19.72 15.44 2.86
CA ASP A 140 18.45 14.72 2.95
C ASP A 140 17.66 15.08 4.20
N ARG A 141 16.33 15.09 4.09
CA ARG A 141 15.44 15.03 5.26
C ARG A 141 15.39 13.59 5.76
N ILE A 142 15.02 13.40 7.02
CA ILE A 142 14.86 12.06 7.64
C ILE A 142 14.02 11.09 6.79
N ILE A 143 12.98 11.59 6.11
CA ILE A 143 12.07 10.79 5.28
C ILE A 143 12.54 10.61 3.83
N ASP A 144 13.72 11.10 3.44
CA ASP A 144 14.21 11.01 2.06
C ASP A 144 14.84 9.63 1.78
N SER A 145 14.04 8.56 1.92
CA SER A 145 14.42 7.16 1.72
C SER A 145 13.47 6.40 0.78
N GLN A 146 13.20 6.99 -0.37
CA GLN A 146 12.31 6.40 -1.39
C GLN A 146 12.97 5.26 -2.16
N TYR A 147 12.18 4.30 -2.64
CA TYR A 147 12.59 3.13 -3.42
C TYR A 147 11.88 3.13 -4.78
N TRP A 148 12.62 2.88 -5.86
CA TRP A 148 12.05 2.72 -7.20
C TRP A 148 11.24 1.42 -7.32
N SER A 149 10.09 1.50 -7.98
CA SER A 149 9.37 0.33 -8.51
C SER A 149 9.46 0.29 -10.04
N ALA A 150 9.05 -0.83 -10.62
CA ALA A 150 8.85 -1.00 -12.06
C ALA A 150 7.48 -0.50 -12.55
N THR A 151 6.61 -0.03 -11.65
CA THR A 151 5.26 0.43 -12.00
C THR A 151 5.29 1.91 -12.34
N GLU A 152 5.02 2.23 -13.60
CA GLU A 152 4.91 3.60 -14.07
C GLU A 152 3.53 4.19 -13.77
N TYR A 153 3.48 5.50 -13.57
CA TYR A 153 2.20 6.21 -13.53
C TYR A 153 1.73 6.50 -14.94
N VAL A 154 0.49 6.11 -15.25
CA VAL A 154 -0.13 6.32 -16.57
C VAL A 154 -0.59 7.76 -16.82
N GLY A 155 -0.68 8.58 -15.77
CA GLY A 155 -0.89 10.02 -15.86
C GLY A 155 0.40 10.82 -15.93
N ARG A 156 0.33 12.11 -15.64
CA ARG A 156 1.50 12.99 -15.59
C ARG A 156 1.50 13.81 -14.31
N VAL A 157 2.67 13.95 -13.71
CA VAL A 157 2.86 14.74 -12.48
C VAL A 157 3.59 16.04 -12.80
N MET A 158 3.60 16.99 -11.86
CA MET A 158 4.49 18.16 -11.81
C MET A 158 5.04 18.66 -13.16
N ARG A 159 4.41 19.68 -13.76
CA ARG A 159 4.82 20.24 -15.07
C ARG A 159 4.72 19.22 -16.23
N ASN A 160 3.74 18.32 -16.16
CA ASN A 160 3.41 17.39 -17.25
C ASN A 160 4.48 16.31 -17.52
N GLU A 161 5.20 15.91 -16.47
CA GLU A 161 6.27 14.91 -16.52
C GLU A 161 5.73 13.48 -16.32
N ARG A 162 6.37 12.51 -16.97
CA ARG A 162 6.16 11.08 -16.66
C ARG A 162 6.66 10.79 -15.25
N ALA A 163 6.05 9.81 -14.59
CA ALA A 163 6.45 9.44 -13.23
C ALA A 163 6.44 7.93 -13.01
N ILE A 164 7.19 7.50 -12.00
CA ILE A 164 7.33 6.12 -11.59
C ILE A 164 6.89 6.02 -10.13
N PHE A 165 6.04 5.06 -9.81
CA PHE A 165 5.66 4.81 -8.43
C PHE A 165 6.86 4.31 -7.62
N GLY A 166 6.91 4.71 -6.36
CA GLY A 166 7.89 4.21 -5.41
C GLY A 166 7.32 4.18 -4.01
N VAL A 167 7.89 3.32 -3.17
CA VAL A 167 7.57 3.21 -1.75
C VAL A 167 8.60 3.95 -0.93
N ASN A 168 8.18 4.61 0.14
CA ASN A 168 9.06 5.21 1.12
C ASN A 168 8.91 4.52 2.47
N PHE A 169 9.79 3.56 2.77
CA PHE A 169 9.76 2.85 4.05
C PHE A 169 10.16 3.73 5.25
N ALA A 170 10.60 4.98 5.05
CA ALA A 170 10.79 5.90 6.17
C ALA A 170 9.46 6.37 6.77
N ASP A 171 8.43 6.55 5.93
CA ASP A 171 7.18 7.22 6.31
C ASP A 171 5.91 6.48 5.85
N GLY A 172 6.06 5.30 5.25
CA GLY A 172 5.00 4.35 4.96
C GLY A 172 4.21 4.62 3.69
N ARG A 173 4.65 5.53 2.82
CA ARG A 173 3.85 6.04 1.70
C ARG A 173 4.26 5.53 0.32
N ILE A 174 3.30 5.44 -0.59
CA ILE A 174 3.54 5.39 -2.04
C ILE A 174 3.45 6.80 -2.64
N LYS A 175 4.33 7.14 -3.58
CA LYS A 175 4.15 8.31 -4.46
C LYS A 175 4.67 8.03 -5.87
N ALA A 176 4.23 8.83 -6.83
CA ALA A 176 4.80 8.87 -8.17
C ALA A 176 5.87 9.96 -8.27
N TYR A 177 7.06 9.60 -8.74
CA TYR A 177 8.21 10.49 -8.85
C TYR A 177 8.63 10.67 -10.32
N PRO A 178 8.80 11.90 -10.81
CA PRO A 178 9.41 12.11 -12.10
C PRO A 178 10.91 11.74 -12.01
N PRO A 179 11.48 11.09 -13.04
CA PRO A 179 12.90 10.73 -13.04
C PRO A 179 13.80 11.96 -13.16
N THR A 180 13.24 13.09 -13.62
CA THR A 180 13.91 14.39 -13.71
C THR A 180 13.12 15.43 -12.93
N MET A 181 13.81 16.18 -12.08
CA MET A 181 13.28 17.24 -11.23
C MET A 181 13.52 18.63 -11.87
N PRO A 182 12.85 19.70 -11.40
CA PRO A 182 13.11 21.07 -11.84
C PRO A 182 14.61 21.41 -11.82
N GLY A 183 15.08 22.12 -12.85
CA GLY A 183 16.50 22.43 -13.02
C GLY A 183 17.31 21.27 -13.65
N ASN A 184 16.64 20.32 -14.29
CA ASN A 184 17.25 19.16 -14.97
C ASN A 184 18.05 18.25 -14.02
N ARG A 185 17.68 18.23 -12.74
CA ARG A 185 18.32 17.38 -11.72
C ARG A 185 17.73 15.98 -11.79
N ILE A 186 18.57 14.96 -11.87
CA ILE A 186 18.13 13.56 -11.87
C ILE A 186 17.61 13.20 -10.48
N LYS A 187 16.43 12.57 -10.40
CA LYS A 187 15.89 12.02 -9.15
C LYS A 187 16.64 10.74 -8.81
N MET A 188 17.19 10.69 -7.60
CA MET A 188 17.90 9.54 -7.07
C MET A 188 17.05 8.91 -5.95
N ASN A 189 16.79 7.60 -6.02
CA ASN A 189 16.11 6.80 -5.02
C ASN A 189 16.83 5.45 -4.84
N TYR A 190 16.56 4.71 -3.77
CA TYR A 190 17.09 3.35 -3.59
C TYR A 190 16.49 2.37 -4.61
N ALA A 191 17.22 1.29 -4.90
CA ALA A 191 16.73 0.16 -5.67
C ALA A 191 16.86 -1.11 -4.85
N LEU A 192 15.74 -1.80 -4.61
CA LEU A 192 15.71 -3.11 -3.97
C LEU A 192 15.19 -4.11 -4.98
N TYR A 193 16.00 -5.09 -5.38
CA TYR A 193 15.60 -6.05 -6.40
C TYR A 193 14.90 -7.27 -5.81
N VAL A 194 14.01 -7.83 -6.62
CA VAL A 194 13.20 -9.01 -6.29
C VAL A 194 13.32 -10.05 -7.40
N ARG A 195 13.03 -11.31 -7.06
CA ARG A 195 12.85 -12.44 -7.96
C ARG A 195 11.80 -13.41 -7.41
N GLY A 196 11.55 -14.51 -8.10
CA GLY A 196 10.56 -15.51 -7.68
C GLY A 196 9.16 -15.23 -8.22
N ASN A 197 8.14 -15.36 -7.37
CA ASN A 197 6.72 -15.34 -7.77
C ASN A 197 6.35 -14.17 -8.70
N ARG A 198 6.04 -14.47 -9.96
CA ARG A 198 5.62 -13.48 -10.97
C ARG A 198 4.12 -13.18 -10.95
N ALA A 199 3.34 -14.00 -10.25
CA ALA A 199 1.89 -13.83 -10.14
C ALA A 199 1.49 -12.89 -8.99
N TYR A 200 2.45 -12.45 -8.16
CA TYR A 200 2.15 -11.56 -7.05
C TYR A 200 1.56 -10.23 -7.55
N GLY A 201 0.33 -9.92 -7.13
CA GLY A 201 -0.38 -8.70 -7.51
C GLY A 201 -1.17 -8.78 -8.82
N THR A 202 -1.20 -9.93 -9.49
CA THR A 202 -2.11 -10.20 -10.62
C THR A 202 -3.40 -10.81 -10.10
N ASN A 203 -4.49 -10.05 -10.13
CA ASN A 203 -5.80 -10.50 -9.68
C ASN A 203 -6.46 -11.46 -10.69
N ASP A 204 -7.39 -12.27 -10.21
CA ASP A 204 -8.27 -13.14 -11.00
C ASP A 204 -9.72 -12.97 -10.53
N PHE A 205 -10.38 -11.91 -11.00
CA PHE A 205 -11.70 -11.50 -10.52
C PHE A 205 -12.85 -12.29 -11.16
N HIS A 206 -13.73 -12.82 -10.33
CA HIS A 206 -14.95 -13.53 -10.70
C HIS A 206 -16.18 -12.86 -10.08
N VAL A 207 -17.15 -12.46 -10.90
CA VAL A 207 -18.43 -11.92 -10.43
C VAL A 207 -19.34 -13.07 -10.00
N ASN A 208 -19.82 -13.05 -8.76
CA ASN A 208 -20.58 -14.15 -8.17
C ASN A 208 -22.11 -14.10 -8.45
N GLY A 209 -22.60 -13.07 -9.14
CA GLY A 209 -24.04 -12.90 -9.42
C GLY A 209 -24.89 -12.46 -8.22
N ASN A 210 -24.30 -12.36 -7.03
CA ASN A 210 -24.94 -11.91 -5.78
C ASN A 210 -24.41 -10.54 -5.32
N LYS A 211 -23.90 -9.71 -6.25
CA LYS A 211 -23.26 -8.41 -5.99
C LYS A 211 -21.95 -8.49 -5.18
N THR A 212 -21.27 -9.62 -5.25
CA THR A 212 -19.90 -9.78 -4.75
C THR A 212 -18.95 -10.17 -5.88
N ILE A 213 -17.66 -9.90 -5.68
CA ILE A 213 -16.56 -10.28 -6.58
C ILE A 213 -15.56 -11.08 -5.77
N THR A 214 -15.20 -12.27 -6.24
CA THR A 214 -14.11 -13.06 -5.65
C THR A 214 -12.85 -12.86 -6.47
N ASP A 215 -11.74 -12.52 -5.81
CA ASP A 215 -10.41 -12.62 -6.41
C ASP A 215 -9.86 -14.02 -6.14
N ALA A 216 -9.90 -14.90 -7.14
CA ALA A 216 -9.40 -16.25 -7.02
C ALA A 216 -7.88 -16.32 -6.80
N ALA A 217 -7.15 -15.23 -7.10
CA ALA A 217 -5.71 -15.14 -6.89
C ALA A 217 -5.31 -15.00 -5.41
N THR A 218 -6.19 -14.41 -4.58
CA THR A 218 -5.97 -14.17 -3.14
C THR A 218 -6.94 -14.96 -2.25
N GLY A 219 -8.07 -15.38 -2.82
CA GLY A 219 -9.19 -15.96 -2.09
C GLY A 219 -10.06 -14.94 -1.35
N LEU A 220 -9.84 -13.64 -1.54
CA LEU A 220 -10.67 -12.58 -0.97
C LEU A 220 -11.98 -12.45 -1.75
N THR A 221 -13.07 -12.17 -1.03
CA THR A 221 -14.35 -11.80 -1.64
C THR A 221 -14.74 -10.39 -1.20
N TRP A 222 -15.11 -9.58 -2.16
CA TRP A 222 -15.37 -8.16 -2.02
C TRP A 222 -16.83 -7.84 -2.32
N MET A 223 -17.38 -6.83 -1.63
CA MET A 223 -18.58 -6.18 -2.13
C MET A 223 -18.32 -5.55 -3.50
N GLN A 224 -19.24 -5.73 -4.45
CA GLN A 224 -19.11 -5.15 -5.79
C GLN A 224 -19.35 -3.63 -5.81
N ALA A 225 -20.21 -3.11 -4.93
CA ALA A 225 -20.39 -1.68 -4.70
C ALA A 225 -19.67 -1.21 -3.43
N ASP A 226 -19.35 0.08 -3.37
CA ASP A 226 -18.92 0.73 -2.13
C ASP A 226 -20.12 1.00 -1.19
N SER A 227 -19.90 1.74 -0.10
CA SER A 227 -20.94 2.04 0.89
C SER A 227 -22.00 3.01 0.39
N GLY A 228 -21.77 3.69 -0.75
CA GLY A 228 -22.65 4.71 -1.31
C GLY A 228 -22.79 5.99 -0.46
N LYS A 229 -22.05 6.12 0.65
CA LYS A 229 -22.07 7.28 1.55
C LYS A 229 -20.76 7.45 2.30
N SER A 230 -20.43 8.70 2.60
CA SER A 230 -19.31 9.07 3.48
C SER A 230 -19.56 8.65 4.92
N MET A 231 -18.52 8.20 5.60
CA MET A 231 -18.56 7.69 6.97
C MET A 231 -17.35 8.17 7.76
N SER A 232 -17.51 8.33 9.07
CA SER A 232 -16.35 8.37 9.97
C SER A 232 -15.65 7.01 9.97
N TRP A 233 -14.40 6.95 10.45
CA TRP A 233 -13.70 5.67 10.55
C TRP A 233 -14.43 4.68 11.49
N GLN A 234 -14.92 5.17 12.64
CA GLN A 234 -15.73 4.37 13.57
C GLN A 234 -16.99 3.81 12.89
N ASP A 235 -17.70 4.63 12.10
CA ASP A 235 -18.90 4.18 11.39
C ASP A 235 -18.57 3.19 10.27
N ALA A 236 -17.42 3.32 9.61
CA ALA A 236 -16.99 2.39 8.56
C ALA A 236 -16.62 1.01 9.13
N LEU A 237 -15.97 0.98 10.30
CA LEU A 237 -15.69 -0.26 11.04
C LEU A 237 -17.00 -0.97 11.40
N ALA A 238 -17.93 -0.26 12.06
CA ALA A 238 -19.24 -0.79 12.43
C ALA A 238 -20.05 -1.23 11.21
N TYR A 239 -20.06 -0.42 10.14
CA TYR A 239 -20.78 -0.73 8.90
C TYR A 239 -20.39 -2.08 8.32
N CYS A 240 -19.10 -2.41 8.26
CA CYS A 240 -18.68 -3.70 7.75
C CYS A 240 -18.92 -4.83 8.75
N ALA A 241 -18.65 -4.62 10.04
CA ALA A 241 -18.81 -5.64 11.08
C ALA A 241 -20.26 -6.07 11.31
N GLU A 242 -21.23 -5.19 11.06
CA GLU A 242 -22.67 -5.45 11.22
C GLU A 242 -23.36 -5.85 9.90
N LEU A 243 -22.60 -5.95 8.80
CA LEU A 243 -23.16 -6.17 7.47
C LEU A 243 -23.61 -7.63 7.28
N ASP A 244 -24.91 -7.87 7.19
CA ASP A 244 -25.48 -9.07 6.57
C ASP A 244 -25.71 -8.80 5.07
N PHE A 245 -24.83 -9.33 4.23
CA PHE A 245 -24.87 -9.12 2.78
C PHE A 245 -24.51 -10.37 2.01
N ALA A 246 -25.30 -10.65 0.97
CA ALA A 246 -25.14 -11.81 0.10
C ALA A 246 -25.13 -13.16 0.85
N GLY A 247 -25.83 -13.24 2.00
CA GLY A 247 -25.92 -14.44 2.83
C GLY A 247 -24.71 -14.65 3.77
N HIS A 248 -23.97 -13.59 4.05
CA HIS A 248 -22.75 -13.60 4.85
C HIS A 248 -22.75 -12.44 5.85
N ASP A 249 -22.30 -12.71 7.07
CA ASP A 249 -22.20 -11.79 8.22
C ASP A 249 -20.75 -11.66 8.74
N ASP A 250 -19.78 -12.21 8.02
CA ASP A 250 -18.33 -12.18 8.32
C ASP A 250 -17.59 -11.09 7.54
N TRP A 251 -18.30 -10.03 7.15
CA TRP A 251 -17.71 -8.89 6.46
C TRP A 251 -16.87 -8.03 7.41
N ARG A 252 -15.80 -7.45 6.88
CA ARG A 252 -14.93 -6.53 7.63
C ARG A 252 -14.41 -5.42 6.74
N LEU A 253 -13.94 -4.36 7.38
CA LEU A 253 -13.17 -3.33 6.70
C LEU A 253 -11.82 -3.96 6.29
N PRO A 254 -11.36 -3.78 5.03
CA PRO A 254 -10.11 -4.36 4.57
C PRO A 254 -8.93 -3.70 5.25
N ASP A 255 -7.80 -4.40 5.31
CA ASP A 255 -6.53 -3.74 5.61
C ASP A 255 -5.98 -3.00 4.35
N PRO A 256 -4.99 -2.11 4.49
CA PRO A 256 -4.39 -1.37 3.39
C PRO A 256 -3.77 -2.24 2.31
N LYS A 257 -3.17 -3.38 2.66
CA LYS A 257 -2.55 -4.28 1.68
C LYS A 257 -3.60 -5.02 0.89
N GLU A 258 -4.70 -5.41 1.51
CA GLU A 258 -5.87 -5.96 0.83
C GLU A 258 -6.50 -4.93 -0.11
N LEU A 259 -6.75 -3.72 0.38
CA LEU A 259 -7.37 -2.68 -0.43
C LEU A 259 -6.44 -2.21 -1.57
N GLN A 260 -5.12 -2.19 -1.34
CA GLN A 260 -4.13 -1.89 -2.38
C GLN A 260 -4.04 -3.00 -3.43
N SER A 261 -4.31 -4.25 -3.05
CA SER A 261 -4.25 -5.37 -3.98
C SER A 261 -5.25 -5.27 -5.13
N ILE A 262 -6.34 -4.51 -4.96
CA ILE A 262 -7.36 -4.27 -5.98
C ILE A 262 -7.18 -2.93 -6.73
N VAL A 263 -6.12 -2.18 -6.44
CA VAL A 263 -5.74 -1.01 -7.24
C VAL A 263 -5.27 -1.49 -8.62
N ASP A 264 -5.85 -0.88 -9.67
CA ASP A 264 -5.46 -1.05 -11.07
C ASP A 264 -4.53 0.10 -11.47
N TYR A 265 -3.23 -0.17 -11.50
CA TYR A 265 -2.19 0.81 -11.81
C TYR A 265 -2.09 1.13 -13.31
N ASP A 266 -2.82 0.43 -14.18
CA ASP A 266 -2.91 0.73 -15.61
C ASP A 266 -4.00 1.77 -15.91
N ARG A 267 -4.65 2.31 -14.87
CA ARG A 267 -5.72 3.32 -14.95
C ARG A 267 -5.43 4.50 -14.02
N ALA A 268 -5.84 5.68 -14.45
CA ALA A 268 -5.88 6.87 -13.61
C ALA A 268 -6.89 7.89 -14.15
N PRO A 269 -7.49 8.74 -13.31
CA PRO A 269 -8.44 9.76 -13.78
C PRO A 269 -7.84 10.74 -14.79
N ASP A 270 -6.52 10.99 -14.70
CA ASP A 270 -5.74 11.88 -15.55
C ASP A 270 -4.79 11.13 -16.49
N ALA A 271 -5.04 9.84 -16.74
CA ALA A 271 -4.21 9.03 -17.63
C ALA A 271 -4.02 9.69 -19.01
N THR A 272 -2.83 9.60 -19.57
CA THR A 272 -2.54 10.23 -20.86
C THR A 272 -3.34 9.58 -21.98
N GLU A 273 -3.39 8.24 -21.98
CA GLU A 273 -4.12 7.44 -22.94
C GLU A 273 -5.63 7.44 -22.63
N PRO A 274 -6.51 7.80 -23.59
CA PRO A 274 -7.96 7.85 -23.35
C PRO A 274 -8.56 6.54 -22.82
N GLY A 275 -8.04 5.37 -23.24
CA GLY A 275 -8.52 4.07 -22.79
C GLY A 275 -8.19 3.74 -21.33
N ALA A 276 -7.23 4.45 -20.73
CA ALA A 276 -6.80 4.28 -19.34
C ALA A 276 -7.43 5.34 -18.40
N ARG A 277 -8.22 6.29 -18.92
CA ARG A 277 -8.86 7.35 -18.13
C ARG A 277 -10.06 6.83 -17.37
N ALA A 278 -9.84 6.40 -16.14
CA ALA A 278 -10.84 5.86 -15.23
C ALA A 278 -10.35 5.91 -13.79
N THR A 279 -11.20 5.55 -12.83
CA THR A 279 -10.73 5.20 -11.49
C THR A 279 -9.75 4.02 -11.59
N ALA A 280 -8.72 4.05 -10.75
CA ALA A 280 -7.64 3.06 -10.62
C ALA A 280 -8.11 1.77 -9.93
N ILE A 281 -9.21 1.19 -10.41
CA ILE A 281 -9.79 -0.08 -9.97
C ILE A 281 -10.45 -0.76 -11.17
N ASP A 282 -10.52 -2.08 -11.15
CA ASP A 282 -11.17 -2.84 -12.21
C ASP A 282 -12.66 -2.39 -12.39
N PRO A 283 -13.15 -2.14 -13.62
CA PRO A 283 -14.53 -1.72 -13.88
C PRO A 283 -15.62 -2.66 -13.37
N LEU A 284 -15.29 -3.89 -12.99
CA LEU A 284 -16.21 -4.79 -12.28
C LEU A 284 -16.67 -4.20 -10.93
N PHE A 285 -15.83 -3.39 -10.29
CA PHE A 285 -16.16 -2.70 -9.03
C PHE A 285 -16.88 -1.39 -9.31
N ALA A 286 -18.09 -1.25 -8.80
CA ALA A 286 -18.83 0.00 -8.87
C ALA A 286 -18.24 1.04 -7.90
N VAL A 287 -17.87 2.20 -8.42
CA VAL A 287 -17.41 3.38 -7.66
C VAL A 287 -18.52 4.43 -7.69
N GLY A 288 -19.09 4.74 -6.54
CA GLY A 288 -20.20 5.69 -6.40
C GLY A 288 -19.78 7.15 -6.55
N ASP A 289 -18.56 7.48 -6.08
CA ASP A 289 -17.96 8.80 -6.18
C ASP A 289 -16.47 8.69 -6.58
N PRO A 290 -16.05 9.20 -7.76
CA PRO A 290 -14.66 9.18 -8.19
C PRO A 290 -13.76 10.13 -7.36
N GLU A 291 -14.31 10.92 -6.45
CA GLU A 291 -13.57 11.73 -5.49
C GLU A 291 -13.47 11.07 -4.10
N ALA A 292 -14.02 9.86 -3.92
CA ALA A 292 -14.00 9.19 -2.63
C ALA A 292 -12.62 8.61 -2.27
N TRP A 293 -12.33 8.65 -0.97
CA TRP A 293 -11.32 7.80 -0.32
C TRP A 293 -12.00 6.63 0.39
N TYR A 294 -11.24 5.55 0.60
CA TYR A 294 -11.75 4.30 1.16
C TYR A 294 -10.98 3.96 2.42
N TRP A 295 -11.69 3.96 3.56
CA TRP A 295 -11.12 3.57 4.85
C TRP A 295 -10.63 2.12 4.85
N THR A 296 -9.57 1.90 5.61
CA THR A 296 -9.06 0.58 5.99
C THR A 296 -9.25 0.34 7.48
N GLY A 297 -9.14 -0.91 7.93
CA GLY A 297 -9.14 -1.31 9.35
C GLY A 297 -7.91 -0.85 10.15
N THR A 298 -6.93 -0.23 9.49
CA THR A 298 -5.61 0.05 10.06
C THR A 298 -5.47 1.48 10.53
N THR A 299 -5.12 1.64 11.79
CA THR A 299 -4.66 2.91 12.33
C THR A 299 -3.30 3.31 11.71
N LEU A 300 -3.21 4.55 11.24
CA LEU A 300 -1.94 5.15 10.82
C LEU A 300 -1.19 5.70 12.05
N LEU A 301 -0.01 5.14 12.33
CA LEU A 301 0.81 5.58 13.45
C LEU A 301 1.66 6.81 13.14
N GLU A 302 1.78 7.21 11.87
CA GLU A 302 2.37 8.50 11.49
C GLU A 302 1.42 9.64 11.85
N ALA A 303 1.85 10.54 12.75
CA ALA A 303 1.05 11.68 13.16
C ALA A 303 1.88 12.98 13.23
N PRO A 304 1.31 14.13 12.82
CA PRO A 304 1.88 15.44 13.07
C PRO A 304 2.17 15.69 14.57
N PRO A 305 3.14 16.55 14.93
CA PRO A 305 3.50 16.85 16.33
C PRO A 305 2.38 17.26 17.26
N HIS A 306 1.32 17.86 16.73
CA HIS A 306 0.20 18.38 17.51
C HIS A 306 -0.97 17.41 17.63
N LEU A 307 -0.88 16.21 17.03
CA LEU A 307 -1.92 15.18 17.09
C LEU A 307 -1.42 13.95 17.87
N PRO A 308 -2.32 13.25 18.60
CA PRO A 308 -1.96 12.02 19.28
C PRO A 308 -1.65 10.90 18.29
N ILE A 309 -0.89 9.91 18.75
CA ILE A 309 -0.67 8.67 17.98
C ILE A 309 -2.01 7.95 17.83
N GLY A 310 -2.32 7.56 16.59
CA GLY A 310 -3.57 6.91 16.25
C GLY A 310 -4.74 7.86 15.95
N ALA A 311 -4.47 9.16 15.82
CA ALA A 311 -5.46 10.14 15.35
C ALA A 311 -5.91 9.95 13.88
N HIS A 312 -5.27 9.04 13.14
CA HIS A 312 -5.50 8.81 11.73
C HIS A 312 -5.64 7.31 11.44
N ALA A 313 -6.35 7.00 10.37
CA ALA A 313 -6.40 5.67 9.78
C ALA A 313 -5.87 5.73 8.34
N VAL A 314 -5.38 4.61 7.83
CA VAL A 314 -4.93 4.49 6.46
C VAL A 314 -6.17 4.44 5.55
N TYR A 315 -6.09 5.11 4.41
CA TYR A 315 -7.11 5.07 3.37
C TYR A 315 -6.44 4.83 2.02
N ILE A 316 -7.22 4.43 1.02
CA ILE A 316 -6.78 4.35 -0.38
C ILE A 316 -7.77 5.09 -1.26
N SER A 317 -7.26 5.78 -2.27
CA SER A 317 -8.07 6.48 -3.26
C SER A 317 -7.94 5.84 -4.63
N PHE A 318 -9.06 5.38 -5.19
CA PHE A 318 -9.09 4.88 -6.57
C PHE A 318 -9.29 6.01 -7.59
N GLY A 319 -9.81 7.17 -7.19
CA GLY A 319 -10.01 8.31 -8.08
C GLY A 319 -9.13 9.51 -7.70
N GLN A 320 -9.59 10.74 -7.97
CA GLN A 320 -8.74 11.94 -7.75
C GLN A 320 -8.60 12.30 -6.28
N ALA A 321 -9.61 11.96 -5.48
CA ALA A 321 -9.69 12.25 -4.06
C ALA A 321 -9.38 13.70 -3.69
N THR A 322 -10.13 14.65 -4.26
CA THR A 322 -9.99 16.06 -3.88
C THR A 322 -10.39 16.32 -2.42
N GLY A 323 -9.52 17.02 -1.68
CA GLY A 323 -9.81 17.45 -0.31
C GLY A 323 -10.53 18.81 -0.25
N TYR A 324 -11.21 19.10 0.84
CA TYR A 324 -11.67 20.46 1.14
C TYR A 324 -10.72 21.09 2.18
N GLY A 325 -10.13 22.23 1.85
CA GLY A 325 -9.34 23.00 2.81
C GLY A 325 -10.22 23.73 3.83
N PRO A 326 -9.65 24.22 4.95
CA PRO A 326 -10.37 25.09 5.88
C PRO A 326 -10.90 26.32 5.12
N GLY A 327 -12.22 26.49 5.07
CA GLY A 327 -12.89 27.59 4.34
C GLY A 327 -13.72 27.16 3.13
N GLY A 328 -13.91 25.86 2.86
CA GLY A 328 -14.86 25.38 1.84
C GLY A 328 -14.39 25.53 0.40
N ASN A 329 -13.18 26.04 0.17
CA ASN A 329 -12.56 26.02 -1.15
C ASN A 329 -12.04 24.61 -1.46
N ARG A 330 -12.33 24.13 -2.69
CA ARG A 330 -11.68 22.94 -3.25
C ARG A 330 -10.17 23.17 -3.20
N GLN A 331 -9.46 22.35 -2.43
CA GLN A 331 -8.00 22.32 -2.46
C GLN A 331 -7.60 20.95 -3.00
N HIS A 332 -6.48 20.88 -3.72
CA HIS A 332 -5.81 19.59 -3.80
C HIS A 332 -5.58 19.13 -2.35
N PRO A 333 -5.87 17.87 -2.01
CA PRO A 333 -5.58 17.39 -0.67
C PRO A 333 -4.10 17.66 -0.37
N PRO A 334 -3.69 17.74 0.91
CA PRO A 334 -2.29 17.45 1.22
C PRO A 334 -1.88 16.18 0.45
N PRO A 335 -0.64 16.14 -0.08
CA PRO A 335 -0.22 15.20 -1.12
C PRO A 335 -0.67 13.78 -0.77
N PRO A 336 -1.05 12.96 -1.77
CA PRO A 336 -1.79 11.72 -1.59
C PRO A 336 -1.23 10.92 -0.42
N HIS A 337 -2.11 10.58 0.53
CA HIS A 337 -1.78 9.74 1.67
C HIS A 337 -1.96 8.24 1.31
N ASP A 338 -1.50 7.88 0.11
CA ASP A 338 -1.66 6.61 -0.65
C ASP A 338 -2.74 6.62 -1.75
#